data_AF-A0A543F7D7-F1
#
_entry.id   AF-A0A543F7D7-F1
#
_cell.length_a   1.000
_cell.length_b   1.000
_cell.length_c   1.000
_cell.angle_alpha   90.00
_cell.angle_beta   90.00
_cell.angle_gamma   90.00
#
_symmetry.space_group_name_H-M   'P 1'
#
loop_
_entity.id
_entity.type
_entity.pdbx_description
1 polymer ?
#
loop_
_entity_poly.entity_id
_entity_poly.type
_entity_poly.pdbx_seq_one_letter_code
_entity_poly.pdbx_strand_id
1 'polypeptide(L)'
;MVRQLGDLMRAAFATSIALGVGWTAALLVPLYDFLVDDEQRYLPISYVIAWTGIAAAGVAAAVMSFSKLRTRRPIGWTPLVAVPLVIESWLLGCLVALVLG
;
A
#
# COMPACT_ATOMS: atom_id res chain seq x y z
N MET A 1 -3.62 -29.06 -13.26
CA MET A 1 -3.11 -27.91 -14.05
C MET A 1 -4.07 -26.71 -14.04
N VAL A 2 -5.32 -26.84 -14.49
CA VAL A 2 -6.30 -25.72 -14.56
C VAL A 2 -6.52 -24.99 -13.23
N ARG A 3 -6.61 -25.72 -12.10
CA ARG A 3 -6.78 -25.12 -10.76
C ARG A 3 -5.57 -24.28 -10.30
N GLN A 4 -4.35 -24.69 -10.65
CA GLN A 4 -3.14 -23.94 -10.31
C GLN A 4 -2.99 -22.69 -11.19
N LEU A 5 -3.32 -22.79 -12.48
CA LEU A 5 -3.33 -21.65 -13.38
C LEU A 5 -4.33 -20.58 -12.93
N GLY A 6 -5.52 -20.98 -12.50
CA GLY A 6 -6.53 -20.06 -11.96
C GLY A 6 -6.08 -19.36 -10.68
N ASP A 7 -5.37 -20.04 -9.79
CA ASP A 7 -4.81 -19.44 -8.57
C ASP A 7 -3.70 -18.42 -8.89
N LEU A 8 -2.80 -18.78 -9.81
CA LEU A 8 -1.75 -17.90 -10.31
C LEU A 8 -2.30 -16.65 -10.98
N MET A 9 -3.33 -16.77 -11.83
CA MET A 9 -3.95 -15.61 -12.47
C MET A 9 -4.59 -14.67 -11.44
N ARG A 10 -5.26 -15.21 -10.41
CA ARG A 10 -5.81 -14.41 -9.31
C ARG A 10 -4.72 -13.70 -8.52
N ALA A 11 -3.63 -14.40 -8.20
CA ALA A 11 -2.50 -13.83 -7.49
C ALA A 11 -1.81 -12.73 -8.32
N ALA A 12 -1.60 -12.96 -9.60
CA ALA A 12 -1.02 -11.97 -10.52
C ALA A 12 -1.92 -10.73 -10.60
N PHE A 13 -3.23 -10.93 -10.84
CA PHE A 13 -4.19 -9.83 -10.92
C PHE A 13 -4.30 -9.05 -9.61
N ALA A 14 -4.38 -9.74 -8.47
CA ALA A 14 -4.38 -9.13 -7.14
C ALA A 14 -3.10 -8.31 -6.89
N THR A 15 -1.95 -8.83 -7.32
CA THR A 15 -0.65 -8.14 -7.20
C THR A 15 -0.63 -6.90 -8.08
N SER A 16 -1.09 -6.98 -9.33
CA SER A 16 -1.19 -5.83 -10.22
C SER A 16 -2.07 -4.73 -9.65
N ILE A 17 -3.21 -5.09 -9.05
CA ILE A 17 -4.08 -4.12 -8.36
C ILE A 17 -3.34 -3.48 -7.19
N ALA A 18 -2.72 -4.29 -6.31
CA ALA A 18 -2.01 -3.78 -5.14
C ALA A 18 -0.86 -2.84 -5.52
N LEU A 19 -0.09 -3.19 -6.56
CA LEU A 19 0.97 -2.33 -7.11
C LEU A 19 0.40 -1.06 -7.73
N GLY A 20 -0.69 -1.17 -8.49
CA GLY A 20 -1.37 -0.01 -9.08
C GLY A 20 -1.83 0.98 -8.01
N VAL A 21 -2.49 0.49 -6.96
CA VAL A 21 -2.95 1.33 -5.84
C VAL A 21 -1.77 1.92 -5.08
N GLY A 22 -0.74 1.12 -4.77
CA GLY A 22 0.50 1.60 -4.13
C GLY A 22 1.17 2.72 -4.94
N TRP A 23 1.24 2.54 -6.26
CA TRP A 23 1.79 3.54 -7.18
C TRP A 23 0.95 4.81 -7.23
N THR A 24 -0.37 4.69 -7.34
CA THR A 24 -1.29 5.84 -7.31
C THR A 24 -1.18 6.58 -5.98
N ALA A 25 -1.15 5.88 -4.85
CA ALA A 25 -0.98 6.51 -3.54
C ALA A 25 0.35 7.26 -3.46
N ALA A 26 1.45 6.67 -3.92
CA ALA A 26 2.76 7.32 -3.97
C ALA A 26 2.76 8.60 -4.82
N LEU A 27 2.09 8.58 -5.98
CA LEU A 27 1.93 9.77 -6.84
C LEU A 27 1.09 10.87 -6.19
N LEU A 28 0.21 10.51 -5.25
CA LEU A 28 -0.65 11.45 -4.53
C LEU A 28 -0.03 11.95 -3.22
N VAL A 29 1.08 11.38 -2.73
CA VAL A 29 1.77 11.90 -1.52
C VAL A 29 2.19 13.37 -1.67
N PRO A 30 2.73 13.83 -2.82
CA PRO A 30 3.05 15.24 -3.03
C PRO A 30 1.84 16.19 -2.95
N LEU A 31 0.60 15.66 -2.96
CA LEU A 31 -0.58 16.48 -2.77
C LEU A 31 -0.57 17.16 -1.40
N TYR A 32 0.11 16.58 -0.39
CA TYR A 32 0.20 17.11 0.98
C TYR A 32 0.76 18.54 1.02
N ASP A 33 1.62 18.91 0.08
CA ASP A 33 2.20 20.25 -0.01
C ASP A 33 1.12 21.34 -0.21
N PHE A 34 -0.01 20.98 -0.82
CA PHE A 34 -1.13 21.89 -1.05
C PHE A 34 -2.11 21.98 0.14
N LEU A 35 -1.94 21.13 1.17
CA LEU A 35 -2.83 21.11 2.34
C LEU A 35 -2.25 21.82 3.56
N VAL A 36 -1.00 22.30 3.48
CA VAL A 36 -0.32 23.01 4.58
C VAL A 36 -0.45 24.51 4.37
N ASP A 37 -0.84 25.25 5.40
CA ASP A 37 -1.14 26.68 5.29
C ASP A 37 0.14 27.54 5.36
N ASP A 38 0.99 27.39 6.41
CA ASP A 38 2.16 28.28 6.60
C ASP A 38 3.37 27.63 7.29
N GLU A 39 3.18 26.69 8.23
CA GLU A 39 4.29 26.00 8.91
C GLU A 39 4.52 24.58 8.34
N GLN A 40 5.41 24.47 7.35
CA GLN A 40 5.87 23.17 6.80
C GLN A 40 6.64 22.28 7.80
N ARG A 41 6.64 22.63 9.10
CA ARG A 41 7.37 21.92 10.15
C ARG A 41 6.95 20.45 10.23
N TYR A 42 5.68 20.14 10.00
CA TYR A 42 5.13 18.78 10.14
C TYR A 42 4.98 18.04 8.80
N LEU A 43 5.23 18.71 7.67
CA LEU A 43 5.18 18.12 6.34
C LEU A 43 6.15 16.92 6.19
N PRO A 44 7.42 16.97 6.65
CA PRO A 44 8.28 15.79 6.60
C PRO A 44 7.71 14.58 7.36
N ILE A 45 6.96 14.82 8.45
CA ILE A 45 6.36 13.77 9.27
C ILE A 45 5.20 13.11 8.54
N SER A 46 4.33 13.88 7.88
CA SER A 46 3.23 13.32 7.07
C SER A 46 3.73 12.45 5.92
N TYR A 47 4.81 12.89 5.25
CA TYR A 47 5.49 12.10 4.22
C TYR A 47 6.06 10.79 4.78
N VAL A 48 6.77 10.85 5.91
CA VAL A 48 7.34 9.65 6.54
C VAL A 48 6.23 8.66 6.90
N ILE A 49 5.12 9.13 7.48
CA ILE A 49 3.99 8.26 7.85
C ILE A 49 3.38 7.60 6.60
N ALA A 50 3.12 8.36 5.54
CA ALA A 50 2.56 7.81 4.32
C ALA A 50 3.49 6.78 3.67
N TRP A 51 4.77 7.14 3.46
CA TRP A 51 5.74 6.27 2.81
C TRP A 51 6.06 5.00 3.60
N THR A 52 6.21 5.12 4.92
CA THR A 52 6.47 3.94 5.77
C THR A 52 5.29 2.99 5.77
N GLY A 53 4.06 3.50 5.83
CA GLY A 53 2.87 2.67 5.75
C GLY A 53 2.66 2.00 4.39
N ILE A 54 2.88 2.73 3.28
CA ILE A 54 2.85 2.17 1.92
C ILE A 54 3.91 1.05 1.77
N ALA A 55 5.14 1.29 2.22
CA ALA A 55 6.20 0.29 2.17
C ALA A 55 5.87 -0.93 3.05
N ALA A 56 5.39 -0.72 4.27
CA ALA A 56 5.00 -1.79 5.18
C ALA A 56 3.85 -2.64 4.61
N ALA A 57 2.86 -2.03 3.95
CA ALA A 57 1.79 -2.72 3.27
C ALA A 57 2.30 -3.65 2.16
N GLY A 58 3.25 -3.16 1.35
CA GLY A 58 3.92 -3.97 0.32
C GLY A 58 4.68 -5.15 0.91
N VAL A 59 5.46 -4.91 1.98
CA VAL A 59 6.19 -5.97 2.70
C VAL A 59 5.22 -7.00 3.30
N ALA A 60 4.13 -6.56 3.92
CA ALA A 60 3.13 -7.46 4.48
C ALA A 60 2.51 -8.37 3.42
N ALA A 61 2.10 -7.81 2.27
CA ALA A 61 1.56 -8.61 1.16
C ALA A 61 2.60 -9.59 0.59
N ALA A 62 3.87 -9.19 0.50
CA ALA A 62 4.96 -10.06 0.05
C ALA A 62 5.20 -11.20 1.04
N VAL A 63 5.29 -10.91 2.34
CA VAL A 63 5.48 -11.91 3.40
C VAL A 63 4.33 -12.90 3.44
N MET A 64 3.08 -12.42 3.39
CA MET A 64 1.90 -13.28 3.35
C MET A 64 1.89 -14.18 2.11
N SER A 65 2.20 -13.64 0.94
CA SER A 65 2.25 -14.41 -0.31
C SER A 65 3.37 -15.44 -0.28
N PHE A 66 4.56 -15.07 0.20
CA PHE A 66 5.71 -15.96 0.35
C PHE A 66 5.44 -17.08 1.36
N SER A 67 4.76 -16.77 2.48
CA SER A 67 4.38 -17.78 3.46
C SER A 67 3.45 -18.85 2.87
N LYS A 68 2.54 -18.45 1.97
CA LYS A 68 1.63 -19.35 1.26
C LYS A 68 2.36 -20.19 0.21
N LEU A 69 3.29 -19.59 -0.53
CA LEU A 69 4.18 -20.31 -1.42
C LEU A 69 4.99 -21.38 -0.67
N ARG A 70 5.61 -21.00 0.45
CA ARG A 70 6.42 -21.91 1.29
C ARG A 70 5.60 -23.07 1.84
N THR A 71 4.34 -22.82 2.21
CA THR A 71 3.41 -23.85 2.74
C THR A 71 2.63 -24.60 1.66
N ARG A 72 2.95 -24.37 0.38
CA ARG A 72 2.23 -24.92 -0.79
C ARG A 72 0.72 -24.67 -0.76
N ARG A 73 0.31 -23.55 -0.15
CA ARG A 73 -1.08 -23.08 -0.10
C ARG A 73 -1.37 -22.14 -1.28
N PRO A 74 -2.61 -22.12 -1.78
CA PRO A 74 -3.00 -21.20 -2.84
C PRO A 74 -2.83 -19.75 -2.39
N ILE A 75 -2.21 -18.91 -3.23
CA ILE A 75 -2.04 -17.48 -2.94
C ILE A 75 -3.38 -16.76 -3.12
N GLY A 76 -4.10 -17.04 -4.21
CA GLY A 76 -5.37 -16.41 -4.54
C GLY A 76 -5.33 -14.88 -4.43
N TRP A 77 -6.21 -14.34 -3.59
CA TRP A 77 -6.42 -12.89 -3.42
C TRP A 77 -5.56 -12.25 -2.33
N THR A 78 -4.58 -12.97 -1.76
CA THR A 78 -3.75 -12.48 -0.64
C THR A 78 -3.11 -11.10 -0.88
N PRO A 79 -2.57 -10.79 -2.07
CA PRO A 79 -1.95 -9.48 -2.31
C PRO A 79 -2.91 -8.30 -2.13
N LEU A 80 -4.23 -8.50 -2.25
CA LEU A 80 -5.21 -7.43 -2.04
C LEU A 80 -5.22 -6.87 -0.61
N VAL A 81 -4.66 -7.57 0.37
CA VAL A 81 -4.51 -7.04 1.74
C VAL A 81 -3.67 -5.76 1.77
N ALA A 82 -2.74 -5.57 0.82
CA ALA A 82 -1.99 -4.32 0.72
C ALA A 82 -2.88 -3.12 0.33
N VAL A 83 -3.98 -3.31 -0.39
CA VAL A 83 -4.83 -2.21 -0.89
C VAL A 83 -5.40 -1.35 0.24
N PRO A 84 -6.17 -1.89 1.21
CA PRO A 84 -6.68 -1.08 2.31
C PRO A 84 -5.55 -0.48 3.17
N LEU A 85 -4.47 -1.24 3.41
CA LEU A 85 -3.32 -0.75 4.19
C LEU A 85 -2.63 0.44 3.53
N VAL A 86 -2.46 0.41 2.21
CA VAL A 86 -1.92 1.53 1.43
C VAL A 86 -2.84 2.75 1.54
N ILE A 87 -4.15 2.55 1.37
CA ILE A 87 -5.13 3.64 1.45
C ILE A 87 -5.14 4.26 2.85
N GLU A 88 -5.20 3.46 3.90
CA GLU A 88 -5.17 3.91 5.29
C GLU A 88 -3.87 4.66 5.61
N SER A 89 -2.74 4.15 5.15
CA SER A 89 -1.43 4.81 5.36
C SER A 89 -1.35 6.17 4.68
N TRP A 90 -1.86 6.26 3.46
CA TRP A 90 -1.94 7.53 2.74
C TRP A 90 -2.92 8.50 3.41
N LEU A 91 -4.08 8.02 3.88
CA LEU A 91 -5.03 8.85 4.61
C LEU A 91 -4.46 9.35 5.93
N LEU A 92 -3.71 8.52 6.66
CA LEU A 92 -3.04 8.92 7.90
C LEU A 92 -2.00 10.01 7.65
N GLY A 93 -1.17 9.90 6.61
CA GLY A 93 -0.25 10.97 6.20
C GLY A 93 -1.00 12.26 5.85
N CYS A 94 -2.09 12.14 5.08
CA CYS A 94 -2.95 13.27 4.72
C CYS A 94 -3.56 13.97 5.95
N LEU A 95 -4.09 13.19 6.90
CA LEU A 95 -4.64 13.71 8.15
C LEU A 95 -3.59 14.44 8.98
N VAL A 96 -2.36 13.91 9.04
CA VAL A 96 -1.25 14.56 9.73
C VAL A 96 -0.90 15.89 9.06
N ALA A 97 -0.88 15.93 7.73
CA ALA A 97 -0.66 17.17 6.99
C ALA A 97 -1.77 18.20 7.25
N LEU A 98 -3.03 17.79 7.31
CA LEU A 98 -4.19 18.66 7.56
C LEU A 98 -4.31 19.18 8.99
N VAL A 99 -3.92 18.38 9.98
CA VAL A 99 -4.12 18.71 11.41
C VAL A 99 -2.92 19.42 12.00
N LEU A 100 -1.72 19.13 11.51
CA LEU A 100 -0.47 19.66 12.04
C LEU A 100 0.26 20.60 11.09
N GLY A 101 -0.06 20.60 9.79
CA GLY A 101 0.44 21.59 8.82
C GLY A 101 -0.45 22.81 8.76
#